data_AF-A0A1S3DTG7-F1
#
_entry.id   AF-A0A1S3DTG7-F1
#
_cell.length_a   1.000
_cell.length_b   1.000
_cell.length_c   1.000
_cell.angle_alpha   90.00
_cell.angle_beta   90.00
_cell.angle_gamma   90.00
#
_symmetry.space_group_name_H-M   'P 1'
#
loop_
_entity.id
_entity.type
_entity.pdbx_description
1 polymer ?
#
loop_
_entity_poly.entity_id
_entity_poly.type
_entity_poly.pdbx_seq_one_letter_code
_entity_poly.pdbx_strand_id
1 'polypeptide(L)'
;MDEDLLLENSQKLQAVLPSVKDKSKPSAATSYTIGGVKVEFPVKAYPSQISMMNQVIQGCNKAKNCLLESPTGSGKTLALLCSVLAWQRKEKELVQQKMFEQRTQDLQK
;
A
#
# COMPACT_ATOMS: atom_id res chain seq x y z
N MET A 1 -43.49 19.35 3.69
CA MET A 1 -43.75 17.90 3.84
C MET A 1 -42.76 17.11 2.98
N ASP A 2 -41.46 16.97 3.26
CA ASP A 2 -40.49 17.65 4.14
C ASP A 2 -39.10 17.24 3.62
N GLU A 3 -38.59 17.93 2.59
CA GLU A 3 -37.16 17.79 2.20
C GLU A 3 -36.21 18.35 3.27
N ASP A 4 -36.72 19.24 4.13
CA ASP A 4 -35.97 19.80 5.26
C ASP A 4 -35.64 18.76 6.34
N LEU A 5 -36.40 17.65 6.44
CA LEU A 5 -36.16 16.60 7.44
C LEU A 5 -35.01 15.65 7.06
N LEU A 6 -34.65 15.57 5.77
CA LEU A 6 -33.47 14.82 5.31
C LEU A 6 -32.18 15.62 5.51
N LEU A 7 -32.25 16.95 5.41
CA LEU A 7 -31.10 17.81 5.69
C LEU A 7 -30.80 17.90 7.21
N GLU A 8 -31.84 17.96 8.05
CA GLU A 8 -31.66 18.05 9.50
C GLU A 8 -31.10 16.74 10.11
N ASN A 9 -31.49 15.57 9.56
CA ASN A 9 -30.93 14.29 9.97
C ASN A 9 -29.48 14.07 9.50
N SER A 10 -29.10 14.64 8.36
CA SER A 10 -27.72 14.62 7.86
C SER A 10 -26.76 15.39 8.80
N GLN A 11 -27.24 16.50 9.39
CA GLN A 11 -26.44 17.32 10.32
C GLN A 11 -26.26 16.67 11.70
N LYS A 12 -27.22 15.87 12.19
CA LYS A 12 -27.12 15.21 13.51
C LYS A 12 -26.25 13.95 13.53
N LEU A 13 -25.95 13.33 12.39
CA LEU A 13 -25.07 12.16 12.30
C LEU A 13 -23.57 12.48 12.47
N GLN A 14 -23.16 13.74 12.35
CA GLN A 14 -21.77 14.15 12.60
C GLN A 14 -21.42 14.29 14.09
N ALA A 15 -22.38 14.23 15.00
CA ALA A 15 -22.18 14.55 16.42
C ALA A 15 -21.98 13.34 17.36
N VAL A 16 -22.01 12.10 16.85
CA VAL A 16 -21.86 10.87 17.69
C VAL A 16 -20.60 10.06 17.36
N LEU A 17 -19.78 10.51 16.41
CA LEU A 17 -18.46 9.93 16.22
C LEU A 17 -17.46 10.66 17.13
N PRO A 18 -16.75 9.95 18.04
CA PRO A 18 -15.68 10.57 18.79
C PRO A 18 -14.66 11.12 17.80
N SER A 19 -14.26 12.38 17.99
CA SER A 19 -13.26 13.10 17.21
C SER A 19 -12.13 12.16 16.76
N VAL A 20 -12.24 11.64 15.54
CA VAL A 20 -11.13 10.97 14.86
C VAL A 20 -10.17 12.10 14.59
N LYS A 21 -9.12 12.21 15.41
CA LYS A 21 -8.03 13.15 15.22
C LYS A 21 -7.64 13.11 13.75
N ASP A 22 -7.95 14.17 13.04
CA ASP A 22 -7.50 14.35 11.67
C ASP A 22 -5.96 14.38 11.71
N LYS A 23 -5.34 13.29 11.25
CA LYS A 23 -3.88 13.16 11.13
C LYS A 23 -3.40 13.74 9.79
N SER A 24 -4.07 14.76 9.25
CA SER A 24 -3.75 15.51 8.02
C SER A 24 -2.47 16.35 8.06
N LYS A 25 -1.42 15.84 8.72
CA LYS A 25 -0.04 16.16 8.36
C LYS A 25 0.68 14.84 8.12
N PRO A 26 0.87 14.40 6.86
CA PRO A 26 1.75 13.27 6.61
C PRO A 26 3.15 13.73 7.01
N SER A 27 3.70 13.10 8.05
CA SER A 27 5.16 12.94 8.17
C SER A 27 5.64 12.53 6.77
N ALA A 28 6.53 13.32 6.16
CA ALA A 28 6.90 13.22 4.75
C ALA A 28 7.18 11.75 4.37
N ALA A 29 6.21 11.11 3.68
CA ALA A 29 6.31 9.72 3.29
C ALA A 29 7.55 9.57 2.40
N THR A 30 8.44 8.64 2.76
CA THR A 30 9.67 8.39 2.02
C THR A 30 9.45 7.26 1.03
N SER A 31 9.82 7.47 -0.22
CA SER A 31 9.72 6.47 -1.29
C SER A 31 11.05 5.76 -1.48
N TYR A 32 11.01 4.43 -1.60
CA TYR A 32 12.16 3.57 -1.86
C TYR A 32 11.93 2.73 -3.11
N THR A 33 12.95 2.59 -3.96
CA THR A 33 12.89 1.68 -5.11
C THR A 33 13.71 0.43 -4.78
N ILE A 34 13.03 -0.71 -4.63
CA ILE A 34 13.64 -1.98 -4.19
C ILE A 34 13.21 -3.08 -5.16
N GLY A 35 14.16 -3.76 -5.81
CA GLY A 35 13.83 -4.83 -6.77
C GLY A 35 12.90 -4.39 -7.91
N GLY A 36 13.00 -3.11 -8.32
CA GLY A 36 12.10 -2.50 -9.32
C GLY A 36 10.66 -2.30 -8.83
N VAL A 37 10.41 -2.35 -7.52
CA VAL A 37 9.12 -2.02 -6.89
C VAL A 37 9.27 -0.70 -6.15
N LYS A 38 8.32 0.22 -6.34
CA LYS A 38 8.26 1.50 -5.59
C LYS A 38 7.51 1.28 -4.28
N VAL A 39 8.21 1.37 -3.16
CA VAL A 39 7.69 1.17 -1.81
C VAL A 39 7.55 2.51 -1.09
N GLU A 40 6.33 2.83 -0.65
CA GLU A 40 6.07 4.01 0.17
C GLU A 40 6.17 3.64 1.66
N PHE A 41 6.95 4.41 2.41
CA PHE A 41 7.15 4.22 3.83
C PHE A 41 6.79 5.51 4.59
N PRO A 42 6.03 5.43 5.69
CA PRO A 42 5.51 6.63 6.39
C PRO A 42 6.58 7.44 7.14
N VAL A 43 7.76 6.87 7.34
CA VAL A 43 8.91 7.48 8.02
C VAL A 43 10.19 7.15 7.27
N LYS A 44 11.35 7.67 7.69
CA LYS A 44 12.63 7.22 7.13
C LYS A 44 12.91 5.79 7.62
N ALA A 45 12.98 4.84 6.70
CA ALA A 45 13.27 3.45 7.00
C ALA A 45 14.71 3.25 7.51
N TYR A 46 14.87 2.39 8.51
CA TYR A 46 16.17 1.94 8.98
C TYR A 46 16.84 1.01 7.95
N PRO A 47 18.18 0.92 7.92
CA PRO A 47 18.88 0.02 7.00
C PRO A 47 18.40 -1.45 7.09
N SER A 48 18.14 -1.94 8.29
CA SER A 48 17.61 -3.30 8.51
C SER A 48 16.22 -3.50 7.91
N GLN A 49 15.35 -2.48 7.96
CA GLN A 49 14.04 -2.51 7.33
C GLN A 49 14.15 -2.54 5.80
N ILE A 50 15.07 -1.78 5.22
CA ILE A 50 15.34 -1.80 3.77
C ILE A 50 15.83 -3.18 3.33
N SER A 51 16.77 -3.77 4.07
CA SER A 51 17.24 -5.14 3.81
C SER A 51 16.11 -6.17 3.92
N MET A 52 15.21 -6.03 4.89
CA MET A 52 14.03 -6.89 5.01
C MET A 52 13.08 -6.73 3.82
N MET A 53 12.73 -5.49 3.45
CA MET A 53 11.88 -5.19 2.29
C MET A 53 12.46 -5.78 1.00
N ASN A 54 13.78 -5.72 0.82
CA ASN A 54 14.47 -6.31 -0.32
C ASN A 54 14.31 -7.83 -0.37
N GLN A 55 14.49 -8.53 0.76
CA GLN A 55 14.31 -9.98 0.79
C GLN A 55 12.87 -10.39 0.55
N VAL A 56 11.90 -9.65 1.10
CA VAL A 56 10.46 -9.87 0.85
C VAL A 56 10.16 -9.75 -0.64
N ILE A 57 10.53 -8.63 -1.26
CA ILE A 57 10.26 -8.38 -2.69
C ILE A 57 10.93 -9.43 -3.58
N GLN A 58 12.16 -9.83 -3.26
CA GLN A 58 12.83 -10.90 -3.99
C GLN A 58 12.13 -12.25 -3.82
N GLY A 59 11.64 -12.58 -2.63
CA GLY A 59 10.86 -13.79 -2.37
C GLY A 59 9.58 -13.82 -3.21
N CYS A 60 8.82 -12.72 -3.20
CA CYS A 60 7.59 -12.58 -3.97
C CYS A 60 7.86 -12.66 -5.49
N ASN A 61 8.85 -11.94 -6.00
CA ASN A 61 9.22 -11.99 -7.43
C ASN A 61 9.64 -13.39 -7.89
N LYS A 62 10.26 -14.19 -7.00
CA LYS A 62 10.71 -15.55 -7.30
C LYS A 62 9.65 -16.62 -7.01
N ALA A 63 8.48 -16.24 -6.50
CA ALA A 63 7.46 -17.15 -5.98
C ALA A 63 8.04 -18.19 -5.00
N LYS A 64 8.92 -17.75 -4.09
CA LYS A 64 9.60 -18.59 -3.09
C LYS A 64 9.24 -18.17 -1.67
N ASN A 65 9.25 -19.14 -0.77
CA ASN A 65 9.18 -18.89 0.67
C ASN A 65 10.52 -18.27 1.14
N CYS A 66 10.44 -17.29 2.05
CA CYS A 66 11.62 -16.68 2.67
C CYS A 66 11.49 -16.75 4.20
N LEU A 67 12.59 -17.08 4.86
CA LEU A 67 12.73 -16.99 6.31
C LEU A 67 13.48 -15.70 6.62
N LEU A 68 12.83 -14.75 7.29
CA LEU A 68 13.35 -13.42 7.53
C LEU A 68 13.59 -13.21 9.01
N GLU A 69 14.86 -13.26 9.41
CA GLU A 69 15.28 -12.90 10.76
C GLU A 69 15.61 -11.41 10.83
N SER A 70 15.08 -10.72 11.84
CA SER A 70 15.44 -9.33 12.12
C SER A 70 15.30 -9.05 13.61
N PRO A 71 16.20 -8.21 14.19
CA PRO A 71 16.21 -7.93 15.62
C PRO A 71 14.86 -7.40 16.13
N THR A 72 14.53 -7.71 17.39
CA THR A 72 13.28 -7.29 18.04
C THR A 72 13.20 -5.78 18.19
N GLY A 73 12.02 -5.19 17.95
CA GLY A 73 11.77 -3.74 18.12
C GLY A 73 11.98 -2.85 16.89
N SER A 74 12.47 -3.36 15.75
CA SER A 74 12.82 -2.53 14.57
C SER A 74 11.68 -2.27 13.57
N GLY A 75 10.40 -2.36 13.97
CA GLY A 75 9.28 -2.07 13.06
C GLY A 75 9.14 -3.04 11.86
N LYS A 76 9.45 -4.34 12.05
CA LYS A 76 9.40 -5.38 11.02
C LYS A 76 8.04 -5.49 10.33
N THR A 77 6.95 -5.45 11.10
CA THR A 77 5.59 -5.58 10.56
C THR A 77 5.29 -4.48 9.56
N LEU A 78 5.76 -3.25 9.83
CA LEU A 78 5.56 -2.11 8.93
C LEU A 78 6.37 -2.29 7.64
N ALA A 79 7.65 -2.65 7.75
CA ALA A 79 8.51 -2.94 6.60
C ALA A 79 7.94 -4.08 5.72
N LEU A 80 7.50 -5.16 6.35
CA LEU A 80 6.86 -6.30 5.69
C LEU A 80 5.58 -5.87 4.96
N LEU A 81 4.66 -5.18 5.66
CA LEU A 81 3.39 -4.79 5.06
C LEU A 81 3.57 -3.81 3.89
N CYS A 82 4.41 -2.78 4.05
CA CYS A 82 4.69 -1.81 2.99
C CYS A 82 5.31 -2.47 1.76
N SER A 83 6.27 -3.39 1.95
CA SER A 83 6.90 -4.10 0.82
C SER A 83 5.94 -5.04 0.10
N VAL A 84 5.12 -5.82 0.83
CA VAL A 84 4.14 -6.73 0.22
C VAL A 84 3.06 -5.96 -0.54
N LEU A 85 2.51 -4.89 0.04
CA LEU A 85 1.47 -4.09 -0.63
C LEU A 85 2.02 -3.38 -1.88
N ALA A 86 3.22 -2.84 -1.81
CA ALA A 86 3.88 -2.23 -2.96
C ALA A 86 4.11 -3.24 -4.09
N TRP A 87 4.57 -4.44 -3.75
CA TRP A 87 4.73 -5.52 -4.71
C TRP A 87 3.40 -5.93 -5.33
N GLN A 88 2.35 -6.10 -4.51
CA GLN A 88 1.03 -6.48 -5.00
C GLN A 88 0.45 -5.47 -5.99
N ARG A 89 0.63 -4.16 -5.74
CA ARG A 89 0.18 -3.11 -6.68
C ARG A 89 0.88 -3.22 -8.03
N LYS A 90 2.21 -3.35 -8.02
CA LYS A 90 3.01 -3.53 -9.24
C LYS A 90 2.56 -4.78 -10.03
N GLU A 91 2.37 -5.90 -9.36
CA GLU A 91 1.96 -7.13 -10.05
C GLU A 91 0.58 -7.01 -10.69
N LYS A 92 -0.37 -6.35 -10.01
CA LYS A 92 -1.69 -6.06 -10.58
C LYS A 92 -1.59 -5.21 -11.84
N GLU A 93 -0.78 -4.15 -11.82
CA GLU A 93 -0.55 -3.28 -12.98
C GLU A 93 0.06 -4.06 -14.15
N LEU A 94 1.09 -4.89 -13.89
CA LEU A 94 1.72 -5.72 -14.93
C LEU A 94 0.74 -6.71 -15.55
N VAL A 95 -0.11 -7.34 -14.75
CA VAL A 95 -1.13 -8.28 -15.22
C VAL A 95 -2.20 -7.57 -16.04
N GLN A 96 -2.67 -6.40 -15.61
CA GLN A 96 -3.62 -5.58 -16.35
C GLN A 96 -3.05 -5.10 -17.69
N GLN A 97 -1.79 -4.67 -17.70
CA GLN A 97 -1.11 -4.22 -18.90
C GLN A 97 -0.97 -5.36 -19.92
N LYS A 98 -0.53 -6.55 -19.50
CA LYS A 98 -0.45 -7.74 -20.36
C LYS A 98 -1.81 -8.12 -20.95
N MET A 99 -2.87 -8.07 -20.12
CA MET A 99 -4.24 -8.35 -20.61
C MET A 99 -4.70 -7.33 -21.65
N PHE A 100 -4.40 -6.04 -21.47
CA PHE A 100 -4.74 -5.01 -22.44
C PHE A 100 -3.97 -5.20 -23.75
N GLU A 101 -2.66 -5.45 -23.67
CA GLU A 101 -1.80 -5.71 -24.83
C GLU A 101 -2.30 -6.92 -25.64
N GLN A 102 -2.65 -8.02 -24.97
CA GLN A 102 -3.24 -9.20 -25.63
C GLN A 102 -4.55 -8.86 -26.34
N ARG A 103 -5.48 -8.17 -25.67
CA ARG A 103 -6.75 -7.75 -26.28
C ARG A 103 -6.53 -6.85 -27.50
N THR A 104 -5.56 -5.94 -27.46
CA THR A 104 -5.26 -5.07 -28.61
C THR A 104 -4.69 -5.84 -29.81
N GLN A 105 -3.89 -6.89 -29.57
CA GLN A 105 -3.36 -7.75 -30.63
C GLN A 105 -4.45 -8.60 -31.28
N ASP A 106 -5.42 -9.08 -30.49
CA ASP A 106 -6.54 -9.87 -31.00
C ASP A 106 -7.52 -9.05 -31.85
N LEU A 107 -7.66 -7.74 -31.56
CA LEU A 107 -8.49 -6.82 -32.36
C LEU A 107 -7.85 -6.41 -33.70
N GLN A 108 -6.54 -6.63 -33.86
CA GLN A 108 -5.80 -6.31 -35.09
C GLN A 108 -5.67 -7.50 -36.06
N LYS A 109 -6.26 -8.66 -35.72
CA LYS A 109 -6.37 -9.84 -36.59
C LYS A 109 -7.80 -10.00 -37.09
#